data_AF-A0A1H6WPL3-F1
#
_entry.id   AF-A0A1H6WPL3-F1
#
_cell.length_a   1.000
_cell.length_b   1.000
_cell.length_c   1.000
_cell.angle_alpha   90.00
_cell.angle_beta   90.00
_cell.angle_gamma   90.00
#
_symmetry.space_group_name_H-M   'P 1'
#
loop_
_entity.id
_entity.type
_entity.pdbx_description
1 polymer ?
#
loop_
_entity_poly.entity_id
_entity_poly.type
_entity_poly.pdbx_seq_one_letter_code
_entity_poly.pdbx_strand_id
1 'polypeptide(L)'
;MNPLSTQHNFQSLSLKDLLEARDLYHWHLSNKANVVGTAVGLYLIRTDEPWPDQHADTKGHDARNGKAKGIRTFDNAEVRPYSWPAVIVLVRDWIDAVEFGHGKVDPDHMVPRTLYMPDGRAVPVCVVAVDGLWAAFGEDTAKLMGAGARFLAAMWEAAYAVADTSLPAGAREIGEQALAHVYQDKTFVPSLTIDKIGPVIG
;
A
#
# COMPACT_ATOMS: atom_id res chain seq x y z
N MET A 1 30.69 -14.44 12.97
CA MET A 1 29.52 -14.89 12.19
C MET A 1 28.98 -16.15 12.85
N ASN A 2 27.79 -16.09 13.43
CA ASN A 2 27.17 -17.24 14.10
C ASN A 2 26.12 -17.86 13.14
N PRO A 3 26.31 -19.08 12.63
CA PRO A 3 25.42 -19.68 11.63
C PRO A 3 24.04 -20.12 12.19
N LEU A 4 23.79 -19.95 13.50
CA LEU A 4 22.54 -20.33 14.16
C LEU A 4 21.63 -19.15 14.54
N SER A 5 22.04 -17.90 14.28
CA SER A 5 21.12 -16.77 14.41
C SER A 5 20.19 -16.76 13.20
N THR A 6 18.93 -17.14 13.38
CA THR A 6 17.77 -16.90 12.49
C THR A 6 17.47 -15.40 12.33
N GLN A 7 18.50 -14.57 12.23
CA GLN A 7 18.41 -13.24 11.65
C GLN A 7 18.15 -13.46 10.16
N HIS A 8 16.88 -13.60 9.80
CA HIS A 8 16.42 -13.52 8.43
C HIS A 8 17.03 -12.25 7.85
N ASN A 9 17.95 -12.40 6.90
CA ASN A 9 18.69 -11.29 6.34
C ASN A 9 17.74 -10.47 5.46
N PHE A 10 16.92 -9.63 6.07
CA PHE A 10 15.93 -8.82 5.38
C PHE A 10 16.57 -7.80 4.43
N GLN A 11 17.86 -7.52 4.57
CA GLN A 11 18.60 -6.62 3.67
C GLN A 11 18.80 -7.20 2.26
N SER A 12 18.65 -8.52 2.07
CA SER A 12 18.77 -9.12 0.73
C SER A 12 17.48 -9.08 -0.08
N LEU A 13 16.39 -8.54 0.45
CA LEU A 13 15.12 -8.41 -0.26
C LEU A 13 15.18 -7.29 -1.30
N SER A 14 14.80 -7.61 -2.53
CA SER A 14 14.67 -6.63 -3.61
C SER A 14 13.28 -5.98 -3.63
N LEU A 15 13.14 -4.86 -4.36
CA LEU A 15 11.83 -4.24 -4.58
C LEU A 15 10.83 -5.20 -5.24
N LYS A 16 11.29 -6.06 -6.16
CA LYS A 16 10.46 -7.08 -6.80
C LYS A 16 9.86 -8.03 -5.76
N ASP A 17 10.66 -8.43 -4.78
CA ASP A 17 10.23 -9.35 -3.73
C ASP A 17 9.17 -8.72 -2.82
N LEU A 18 9.32 -7.43 -2.53
CA LEU A 18 8.30 -6.68 -1.79
C LEU A 18 7.00 -6.53 -2.57
N LEU A 19 7.08 -6.25 -3.88
CA LEU A 19 5.89 -6.13 -4.73
C LEU A 19 5.16 -7.47 -4.85
N GLU A 20 5.89 -8.57 -5.06
CA GLU A 20 5.34 -9.92 -5.10
C GLU A 20 4.65 -10.28 -3.76
N ALA A 21 5.30 -9.98 -2.64
CA ALA A 21 4.73 -10.19 -1.31
C ALA A 21 3.49 -9.32 -1.05
N ARG A 22 3.55 -8.04 -1.42
CA ARG A 22 2.40 -7.14 -1.33
C ARG A 22 1.24 -7.69 -2.14
N ASP A 23 1.45 -8.03 -3.41
CA ASP A 23 0.37 -8.43 -4.31
C ASP A 23 -0.25 -9.77 -3.88
N LEU A 24 0.56 -10.72 -3.44
CA LEU A 24 0.09 -12.02 -2.93
C LEU A 24 -0.79 -11.85 -1.68
N TYR A 25 -0.42 -10.94 -0.78
CA TYR A 25 -1.11 -10.73 0.49
C TYR A 25 -2.07 -9.52 0.51
N HIS A 26 -2.14 -8.74 -0.57
CA HIS A 26 -2.88 -7.48 -0.63
C HIS A 26 -4.35 -7.71 -0.29
N TRP A 27 -4.97 -8.71 -0.91
CA TRP A 27 -6.36 -9.08 -0.64
C TRP A 27 -6.59 -9.45 0.84
N HIS A 28 -5.72 -10.30 1.40
CA HIS A 28 -5.85 -10.73 2.80
C HIS A 28 -5.68 -9.57 3.79
N LEU A 29 -4.73 -8.68 3.52
CA LEU A 29 -4.47 -7.50 4.35
C LEU A 29 -5.60 -6.47 4.22
N SER A 30 -6.05 -6.16 3.00
CA SER A 30 -7.12 -5.19 2.73
C SER A 30 -8.50 -5.63 3.21
N ASN A 31 -8.74 -6.94 3.40
CA ASN A 31 -9.98 -7.44 3.99
C ASN A 31 -10.05 -7.23 5.53
N LYS A 32 -8.95 -6.84 6.18
CA LYS A 32 -8.97 -6.52 7.61
C LYS A 32 -9.60 -5.14 7.82
N ALA A 33 -10.60 -5.05 8.70
CA ALA A 33 -11.39 -3.83 8.91
C ALA A 33 -10.55 -2.57 9.24
N ASN A 34 -9.46 -2.75 9.97
CA ASN A 34 -8.57 -1.65 10.37
C ASN A 34 -7.56 -1.25 9.29
N VAL A 35 -7.36 -2.06 8.24
CA VAL A 35 -6.38 -1.75 7.19
C VAL A 35 -7.00 -0.78 6.17
N VAL A 36 -6.29 0.30 5.87
CA VAL A 36 -6.68 1.32 4.88
C VAL A 36 -5.97 1.08 3.54
N GLY A 37 -4.76 0.54 3.59
CA GLY A 37 -3.98 0.30 2.39
C GLY A 37 -2.64 -0.36 2.68
N THR A 38 -1.97 -0.74 1.61
CA THR A 38 -0.64 -1.36 1.65
C THR A 38 0.30 -0.66 0.68
N ALA A 39 1.54 -0.46 1.08
CA ALA A 39 2.62 0.07 0.25
C ALA A 39 3.88 -0.78 0.42
N VAL A 40 4.93 -0.48 -0.35
CA VAL A 40 6.26 -1.08 -0.22
C VAL A 40 7.28 0.02 0.04
N GLY A 41 8.29 -0.27 0.84
CA GLY A 41 9.32 0.72 1.15
C GLY A 41 10.34 0.19 2.14
N LEU A 42 10.95 1.10 2.89
CA LEU A 42 11.83 0.77 3.99
C LEU A 42 11.06 0.84 5.33
N TYR A 43 11.47 0.01 6.27
CA TYR A 43 10.86 -0.05 7.60
C TYR A 43 11.04 1.29 8.32
N LEU A 44 9.93 1.87 8.78
CA LEU A 44 9.94 3.13 9.52
C LEU A 44 10.27 2.89 11.00
N ILE A 45 11.32 3.56 11.47
CA ILE A 45 11.81 3.48 12.84
C ILE A 45 11.36 4.74 13.56
N ARG A 46 10.78 4.59 14.76
CA ARG A 46 10.33 5.77 15.52
C ARG A 46 11.51 6.65 15.89
N THR A 47 11.30 7.96 15.89
CA THR A 47 12.33 8.94 16.21
C THR A 47 12.83 8.81 17.65
N ASP A 48 11.96 8.39 18.57
CA ASP A 48 12.27 8.14 19.98
C ASP A 48 13.05 6.83 20.24
N GLU A 49 13.12 5.92 19.26
CA GLU A 49 13.88 4.68 19.41
C GLU A 49 15.39 4.98 19.39
N PRO A 50 16.15 4.55 20.42
CA PRO A 50 17.58 4.83 20.49
C PRO A 50 18.32 4.15 19.35
N TRP A 51 19.39 4.81 18.88
CA TRP A 51 20.29 4.21 17.91
C TRP A 51 20.90 2.93 18.48
N PRO A 52 21.10 1.89 17.65
CA PRO A 52 21.80 0.69 18.09
C PRO A 52 23.24 1.07 18.47
N ASP A 53 23.58 0.96 19.75
CA ASP A 53 24.96 1.14 20.22
C ASP A 53 25.87 0.13 19.51
N GLN A 54 27.05 0.56 19.03
CA GLN A 54 28.03 -0.32 18.37
C GLN A 54 28.53 -1.47 19.27
N HIS A 55 28.29 -1.36 20.59
CA HIS A 55 28.64 -2.36 21.61
C HIS A 55 27.43 -3.04 22.25
N ALA A 56 26.20 -2.83 21.74
CA ALA A 56 25.05 -3.57 22.22
C ALA A 56 25.19 -5.04 21.80
N ASP A 57 25.51 -5.88 22.78
CA ASP A 57 25.57 -7.33 22.64
C ASP A 57 24.42 -7.85 21.78
N THR A 58 24.75 -8.83 20.94
CA THR A 58 23.88 -9.51 19.96
C THR A 58 22.70 -10.28 20.59
N LYS A 59 22.38 -9.99 21.85
CA LYS A 59 21.29 -10.55 22.67
C LYS A 59 20.19 -9.53 23.00
N GLY A 60 20.10 -8.42 22.26
CA GLY A 60 19.21 -7.29 22.60
C GLY A 60 17.90 -7.15 21.83
N HIS A 61 17.65 -7.89 20.74
CA HIS A 61 16.43 -7.68 19.95
C HIS A 61 15.20 -8.37 20.55
N ASP A 62 15.39 -9.48 21.28
CA ASP A 62 14.31 -10.23 21.92
C ASP A 62 14.02 -9.77 23.36
N ALA A 63 14.89 -8.96 23.97
CA ALA A 63 14.77 -8.51 25.36
C ALA A 63 13.93 -7.23 25.56
N ARG A 64 13.45 -6.58 24.48
CA ARG A 64 12.48 -5.46 24.56
C ARG A 64 11.02 -5.93 24.66
N ASN A 65 10.83 -7.21 24.98
CA ASN A 65 9.55 -7.89 25.04
C ASN A 65 8.81 -7.50 26.33
N GLY A 66 8.01 -6.43 26.30
CA GLY A 66 7.11 -6.10 27.40
C GLY A 66 6.67 -4.64 27.54
N LYS A 67 7.34 -3.68 26.88
CA LYS A 67 6.80 -2.31 26.81
C LYS A 67 5.91 -2.17 25.58
N ALA A 68 4.68 -1.73 25.79
CA ALA A 68 3.79 -1.27 24.72
C ALA A 68 4.57 -0.25 23.88
N LYS A 69 4.84 -0.60 22.62
CA LYS A 69 5.48 0.32 21.69
C LYS A 69 4.38 1.28 21.24
N GLY A 70 4.51 2.55 21.60
CA GLY A 70 3.51 3.57 21.26
C GLY A 70 3.23 3.67 19.76
N ILE A 71 2.22 4.46 19.40
CA ILE A 71 1.78 4.63 18.01
C ILE A 71 2.94 4.95 17.07
N ARG A 72 2.93 4.33 15.88
CA ARG A 72 3.82 4.71 14.78
C ARG A 72 3.01 5.45 13.72
N THR A 73 3.41 6.68 13.42
CA THR A 73 2.84 7.53 12.37
C THR A 73 3.94 7.98 11.41
N PHE A 74 3.59 8.67 10.34
CA PHE A 74 4.58 9.29 9.45
C PHE A 74 5.26 10.52 10.07
N ASP A 75 4.66 11.14 11.07
CA ASP A 75 5.24 12.30 11.77
C ASP A 75 6.31 11.89 12.80
N ASN A 76 6.18 10.70 13.39
CA ASN A 76 7.05 10.24 14.47
C ASN A 76 7.99 9.11 14.09
N ALA A 77 8.06 8.76 12.81
CA ALA A 77 8.91 7.68 12.32
C ALA A 77 9.62 8.07 11.02
N GLU A 78 10.85 7.60 10.89
CA GLU A 78 11.76 7.95 9.82
C GLU A 78 12.47 6.72 9.28
N VAL A 79 12.96 6.84 8.05
CA VAL A 79 13.88 5.85 7.48
C VAL A 79 15.29 6.19 7.95
N ARG A 80 15.94 5.23 8.60
CA ARG A 80 17.35 5.29 9.02
C ARG A 80 18.26 4.46 8.10
N PRO A 81 19.58 4.69 8.08
CA PRO A 81 20.55 3.91 7.29
C PRO A 81 20.49 2.38 7.50
N TYR A 82 20.04 1.92 8.66
CA TYR A 82 19.89 0.49 8.99
C TYR A 82 18.45 -0.03 8.84
N SER A 83 17.56 0.75 8.21
CA SER A 83 16.21 0.29 7.88
C SER A 83 16.27 -0.77 6.79
N TRP A 84 15.33 -1.71 6.83
CA TRP A 84 15.27 -2.82 5.89
C TRP A 84 14.03 -2.75 4.99
N PRO A 85 14.07 -3.36 3.79
CA PRO A 85 12.91 -3.51 2.92
C PRO A 85 11.72 -4.13 3.64
N ALA A 86 10.52 -3.53 3.51
CA ALA A 86 9.30 -3.99 4.18
C ALA A 86 8.02 -3.66 3.37
N VAL A 87 6.98 -4.46 3.60
CA VAL A 87 5.60 -4.10 3.21
C VAL A 87 5.05 -3.17 4.28
N ILE A 88 4.65 -1.96 3.89
CA ILE A 88 4.04 -0.97 4.78
C ILE A 88 2.53 -1.23 4.80
N VAL A 89 1.95 -1.40 5.98
CA VAL A 89 0.51 -1.58 6.17
C VAL A 89 -0.03 -0.38 6.94
N LEU A 90 -0.96 0.33 6.30
CA LEU A 90 -1.60 1.52 6.85
C LEU A 90 -2.85 1.12 7.62
N VAL A 91 -2.95 1.52 8.88
CA VAL A 91 -4.09 1.23 9.76
C VAL A 91 -4.83 2.50 10.17
N ARG A 92 -6.15 2.41 10.39
CA ARG A 92 -6.98 3.53 10.88
C ARG A 92 -6.70 3.82 12.33
N ASP A 93 -6.87 2.79 13.15
CA ASP A 93 -6.76 2.86 14.60
C ASP A 93 -5.50 2.12 15.06
N TRP A 94 -4.68 2.75 15.90
CA TRP A 94 -3.56 2.06 16.52
C TRP A 94 -4.05 1.16 17.65
N ILE A 95 -3.79 -0.14 17.53
CA ILE A 95 -4.11 -1.13 18.56
C ILE A 95 -2.79 -1.72 19.04
N ASP A 96 -2.56 -1.65 20.35
CA ASP A 96 -1.34 -2.18 20.93
C ASP A 96 -1.30 -3.72 20.84
N ALA A 97 -0.11 -4.27 20.63
CA ALA A 97 0.07 -5.72 20.46
C ALA A 97 -0.43 -6.54 21.66
N VAL A 98 -0.48 -5.94 22.87
CA VAL A 98 -0.99 -6.59 24.08
C VAL A 98 -2.51 -6.68 24.11
N GLU A 99 -3.23 -5.95 23.27
CA GLU A 99 -4.69 -5.98 23.25
C GLU A 99 -5.25 -7.14 22.41
N PHE A 100 -4.45 -7.65 21.47
CA PHE A 100 -4.75 -8.86 20.71
C PHE A 100 -4.51 -10.10 21.59
N GLY A 101 -5.54 -10.93 21.77
CA GLY A 101 -5.44 -12.20 22.52
C GLY A 101 -5.99 -12.20 23.95
N HIS A 102 -6.29 -11.03 24.55
CA HIS A 102 -6.98 -10.94 25.85
C HIS A 102 -8.52 -10.81 25.71
N GLY A 103 -9.08 -11.20 24.56
CA GLY A 103 -10.54 -11.19 24.31
C GLY A 103 -11.15 -9.82 24.04
N LYS A 104 -10.36 -8.74 23.97
CA LYS A 104 -10.83 -7.38 23.65
C LYS A 104 -10.98 -7.16 22.14
N VAL A 105 -10.04 -7.67 21.36
CA VAL A 105 -10.02 -7.58 19.89
C VAL A 105 -9.78 -8.97 19.33
N ASP A 106 -10.53 -9.31 18.29
CA ASP A 106 -10.37 -10.57 17.55
C ASP A 106 -8.93 -10.67 16.98
N PRO A 107 -8.17 -11.74 17.30
CA PRO A 107 -6.85 -11.98 16.74
C PRO A 107 -6.81 -11.98 15.21
N ASP A 108 -7.90 -12.30 14.52
CA ASP A 108 -7.96 -12.31 13.05
C ASP A 108 -7.81 -10.90 12.44
N HIS A 109 -8.11 -9.85 13.21
CA HIS A 109 -7.88 -8.46 12.81
C HIS A 109 -6.42 -8.01 12.98
N MET A 110 -5.57 -8.82 13.62
CA MET A 110 -4.16 -8.49 13.79
C MET A 110 -3.44 -8.53 12.43
N VAL A 111 -2.64 -7.49 12.16
CA VAL A 111 -1.72 -7.49 11.02
C VAL A 111 -0.47 -8.29 11.38
N PRO A 112 -0.10 -9.33 10.62
CA PRO A 112 1.11 -10.11 10.90
C PRO A 112 2.36 -9.23 10.78
N ARG A 113 3.36 -9.47 11.62
CA ARG A 113 4.65 -8.73 11.57
C ARG A 113 5.56 -9.18 10.42
N THR A 114 5.32 -10.37 9.89
CA THR A 114 6.10 -11.01 8.82
C THR A 114 5.16 -11.79 7.92
N LEU A 115 5.29 -11.62 6.61
CA LEU A 115 4.63 -12.41 5.57
C LEU A 115 5.58 -13.53 5.13
N TYR A 116 5.05 -14.75 5.03
CA TYR A 116 5.83 -15.90 4.58
C TYR A 116 5.45 -16.23 3.14
N MET A 117 6.42 -16.15 2.25
CA MET A 117 6.23 -16.43 0.83
C MET A 117 6.15 -17.95 0.61
N PRO A 118 5.47 -18.41 -0.46
CA PRO A 118 5.40 -19.84 -0.80
C PRO A 118 6.77 -20.50 -1.03
N ASP A 119 7.78 -19.72 -1.40
CA ASP A 119 9.16 -20.15 -1.61
C ASP A 119 10.01 -20.13 -0.32
N GLY A 120 9.41 -19.83 0.83
CA GLY A 120 10.07 -19.81 2.14
C GLY A 120 10.72 -18.47 2.50
N ARG A 121 10.68 -17.45 1.63
CA ARG A 121 11.15 -16.10 2.01
C ARG A 121 10.26 -15.50 3.09
N ALA A 122 10.87 -14.74 4.00
CA ALA A 122 10.18 -13.98 5.02
C ALA A 122 10.27 -12.49 4.70
N VAL A 123 9.12 -11.83 4.52
CA VAL A 123 9.03 -10.39 4.19
C VAL A 123 8.46 -9.64 5.39
N PRO A 124 9.18 -8.65 5.95
CA PRO A 124 8.73 -7.97 7.15
C PRO A 124 7.62 -6.96 6.84
N VAL A 125 6.74 -6.74 7.81
CA VAL A 125 5.63 -5.80 7.74
C VAL A 125 5.87 -4.63 8.68
N CYS A 126 5.77 -3.42 8.15
CA CYS A 126 5.81 -2.18 8.91
C CYS A 126 4.39 -1.63 9.06
N VAL A 127 3.78 -1.81 10.24
CA VAL A 127 2.47 -1.22 10.55
C VAL A 127 2.65 0.26 10.92
N VAL A 128 1.84 1.12 10.30
CA VAL A 128 1.85 2.58 10.45
C VAL A 128 0.41 3.07 10.53
N ALA A 129 0.08 3.88 11.52
CA ALA A 129 -1.23 4.55 11.61
C ALA A 129 -1.29 5.71 10.62
N VAL A 130 -2.47 5.90 10.01
CA VAL A 130 -2.72 7.02 9.07
C VAL A 130 -2.88 8.38 9.77
N ASP A 131 -2.91 8.40 11.10
CA ASP A 131 -2.88 9.63 11.88
C ASP A 131 -1.67 10.49 11.49
N GLY A 132 -1.91 11.77 11.23
CA GLY A 132 -0.87 12.71 10.79
C GLY A 132 -0.48 12.59 9.31
N LEU A 133 -1.01 11.63 8.54
CA LEU A 133 -0.64 11.44 7.13
C LEU A 133 -0.85 12.70 6.27
N TRP A 134 -2.00 13.38 6.44
CA TRP A 134 -2.28 14.63 5.73
C TRP A 134 -1.41 15.79 6.22
N ALA A 135 -1.04 15.82 7.50
CA ALA A 135 -0.12 16.83 8.02
C ALA A 135 1.28 16.65 7.42
N ALA A 136 1.75 15.40 7.28
CA ALA A 136 3.04 15.07 6.70
C ALA A 136 3.11 15.34 5.19
N PHE A 137 2.08 14.96 4.42
CA PHE A 137 2.17 14.89 2.95
C PHE A 137 1.08 15.65 2.19
N GLY A 138 0.18 16.38 2.87
CA GLY A 138 -0.99 16.99 2.24
C GLY A 138 -0.64 17.97 1.13
N GLU A 139 0.38 18.81 1.34
CA GLU A 139 0.81 19.79 0.34
C GLU A 139 1.39 19.13 -0.91
N ASP A 140 2.30 18.16 -0.73
CA ASP A 140 2.92 17.43 -1.85
C ASP A 140 1.90 16.55 -2.59
N THR A 141 0.96 15.95 -1.86
CA THR A 141 -0.17 15.22 -2.44
C THR A 141 -1.01 16.13 -3.32
N ALA A 142 -1.37 17.33 -2.83
CA ALA A 142 -2.14 18.29 -3.61
C ALA A 142 -1.39 18.76 -4.88
N LYS A 143 -0.07 19.02 -4.77
CA LYS A 143 0.78 19.35 -5.93
C LYS A 143 0.80 18.23 -6.96
N LEU A 144 0.99 16.99 -6.52
CA LEU A 144 1.03 15.82 -7.40
C LEU A 144 -0.32 15.60 -8.10
N MET A 145 -1.43 15.68 -7.36
CA MET A 145 -2.78 15.55 -7.95
C MET A 145 -3.07 16.68 -8.94
N GLY A 146 -2.67 17.92 -8.62
CA GLY A 146 -2.78 19.05 -9.54
C GLY A 146 -1.96 18.86 -10.81
N ALA A 147 -0.73 18.35 -10.71
CA ALA A 147 0.10 18.01 -11.87
C ALA A 147 -0.53 16.89 -12.71
N GLY A 148 -1.02 15.82 -12.08
CA GLY A 148 -1.68 14.70 -12.76
C GLY A 148 -2.93 15.14 -13.53
N ALA A 149 -3.79 15.97 -12.93
CA ALA A 149 -4.96 16.52 -13.59
C ALA A 149 -4.58 17.35 -14.83
N ARG A 150 -3.51 18.15 -14.75
CA ARG A 150 -3.00 18.92 -15.90
C ARG A 150 -2.46 18.02 -17.02
N PHE A 151 -1.74 16.95 -16.68
CA PHE A 151 -1.26 15.98 -17.67
C PHE A 151 -2.41 15.26 -18.37
N LEU A 152 -3.42 14.81 -17.63
CA LEU A 152 -4.62 14.20 -18.21
C LEU A 152 -5.36 15.18 -19.13
N ALA A 153 -5.52 16.44 -18.71
CA ALA A 153 -6.13 17.47 -19.54
C ALA A 153 -5.32 17.72 -20.82
N ALA A 154 -3.99 17.84 -20.74
CA ALA A 154 -3.14 18.03 -21.91
C ALA A 154 -3.20 16.83 -22.87
N MET A 155 -3.25 15.61 -22.34
CA MET A 155 -3.41 14.40 -23.14
C MET A 155 -4.78 14.36 -23.83
N TRP A 156 -5.84 14.79 -23.13
CA TRP A 156 -7.17 14.93 -23.71
C TRP A 156 -7.21 15.97 -24.83
N GLU A 157 -6.65 17.16 -24.62
CA GLU A 157 -6.57 18.21 -25.65
C GLU A 157 -5.77 17.77 -26.87
N ALA A 158 -4.64 17.09 -26.67
CA ALA A 158 -3.85 16.54 -27.77
C ALA A 158 -4.62 15.46 -28.55
N ALA A 159 -5.31 14.56 -27.84
CA ALA A 159 -6.17 13.56 -28.46
C ALA A 159 -7.31 14.21 -29.24
N TYR A 160 -7.95 15.24 -28.69
CA TYR A 160 -9.03 15.98 -29.34
C TYR A 160 -8.57 16.73 -30.61
N ALA A 161 -7.38 17.32 -30.59
CA ALA A 161 -6.82 18.03 -31.75
C ALA A 161 -6.48 17.10 -32.93
N VAL A 162 -6.09 15.85 -32.65
CA VAL A 162 -5.80 14.83 -33.67
C VAL A 162 -7.05 14.02 -34.05
N ALA A 163 -8.03 13.95 -33.15
CA ALA A 163 -9.30 13.30 -33.43
C ALA A 163 -10.01 14.01 -34.60
N ASP A 164 -10.71 13.21 -35.41
CA ASP A 164 -11.68 13.77 -36.33
C ASP A 164 -12.78 14.44 -35.52
N THR A 165 -12.70 15.76 -35.41
CA THR A 165 -13.70 16.59 -34.70
C THR A 165 -15.01 16.68 -35.48
N SER A 166 -15.06 16.15 -36.71
CA SER A 166 -16.32 15.93 -37.37
C SER A 166 -17.05 14.80 -36.66
N LEU A 167 -18.20 15.16 -36.11
CA LEU A 167 -19.12 14.17 -35.61
C LEU A 167 -19.43 13.19 -36.77
N PRO A 168 -19.37 11.86 -36.53
CA PRO A 168 -19.69 10.89 -37.57
C PRO A 168 -21.09 11.18 -38.11
N ALA A 169 -21.30 10.94 -39.41
CA ALA A 169 -22.58 11.18 -40.06
C ALA A 169 -23.72 10.52 -39.26
N GLY A 170 -24.65 11.33 -38.72
CA GLY A 170 -25.74 10.87 -37.86
C GLY A 170 -25.53 11.04 -36.36
N ALA A 171 -24.44 11.67 -35.91
CA ALA A 171 -24.33 12.07 -34.51
C ALA A 171 -25.47 13.01 -34.14
N ARG A 172 -26.08 12.71 -33.00
CA ARG A 172 -27.22 13.42 -32.45
C ARG A 172 -27.05 13.52 -30.95
N GLU A 173 -27.65 14.55 -30.38
CA GLU A 173 -27.85 14.60 -28.94
C GLU A 173 -28.66 13.36 -28.51
N ILE A 174 -28.12 12.60 -27.56
CA ILE A 174 -28.81 11.48 -26.94
C ILE A 174 -29.40 12.01 -25.65
N GLY A 175 -30.73 11.94 -25.51
CA GLY A 175 -31.39 12.37 -24.29
C GLY A 175 -30.94 11.54 -23.08
N GLU A 176 -30.92 12.18 -21.90
CA GLU A 176 -30.42 11.60 -20.65
C GLU A 176 -31.03 10.22 -20.33
N GLN A 177 -32.33 10.03 -20.56
CA GLN A 177 -33.01 8.75 -20.33
C GLN A 177 -32.53 7.62 -21.25
N ALA A 178 -32.19 7.96 -22.51
CA ALA A 178 -31.67 6.98 -23.46
C ALA A 178 -30.21 6.62 -23.12
N LEU A 179 -29.39 7.59 -22.69
CA LEU A 179 -28.05 7.34 -22.14
C LEU A 179 -28.13 6.47 -20.88
N ALA A 180 -29.03 6.78 -19.94
CA ALA A 180 -29.20 6.01 -18.73
C ALA A 180 -29.52 4.54 -19.02
N HIS A 181 -30.40 4.24 -19.98
CA HIS A 181 -30.70 2.87 -20.38
C HIS A 181 -29.47 2.13 -20.91
N VAL A 182 -28.61 2.80 -21.68
CA VAL A 182 -27.37 2.21 -22.22
C VAL A 182 -26.36 1.94 -21.11
N TYR A 183 -26.12 2.90 -20.19
CA TYR A 183 -25.20 2.72 -19.07
C TYR A 183 -25.70 1.75 -17.99
N GLN A 184 -27.02 1.54 -17.90
CA GLN A 184 -27.62 0.56 -16.99
C GLN A 184 -27.59 -0.87 -17.57
N ASP A 185 -27.38 -1.01 -18.87
CA ASP A 185 -27.17 -2.32 -19.49
C ASP A 185 -25.80 -2.86 -19.08
N LYS A 186 -25.80 -3.95 -18.31
CA LYS A 186 -24.57 -4.60 -17.83
C LYS A 186 -23.73 -5.21 -18.95
N THR A 187 -24.28 -5.32 -20.15
CA THR A 187 -23.58 -5.82 -21.34
C THR A 187 -22.91 -4.71 -22.13
N PHE A 188 -23.24 -3.44 -21.86
CA PHE A 188 -22.60 -2.28 -22.47
C PHE A 188 -21.25 -2.01 -21.80
N VAL A 189 -20.16 -2.13 -22.57
CA VAL A 189 -18.76 -2.03 -22.09
C VAL A 189 -18.49 -3.05 -20.97
N PRO A 190 -18.53 -4.36 -21.26
CA PRO A 190 -18.28 -5.38 -20.25
C PRO A 190 -16.87 -5.23 -19.69
N SER A 191 -16.72 -5.40 -18.39
CA SER A 191 -15.41 -5.44 -17.74
C SER A 191 -14.67 -6.69 -18.17
N LEU A 192 -13.79 -6.56 -19.16
CA LEU A 192 -12.95 -7.64 -19.68
C LEU A 192 -11.55 -7.54 -19.11
N THR A 193 -10.93 -8.69 -18.87
CA THR A 193 -9.51 -8.77 -18.52
C THR A 193 -8.65 -8.48 -19.75
N ILE A 194 -7.38 -8.10 -19.54
CA ILE A 194 -6.48 -7.65 -20.62
C ILE A 194 -6.22 -8.73 -21.68
N ASP A 195 -6.31 -10.01 -21.31
CA ASP A 195 -6.21 -11.17 -22.19
C ASP A 195 -7.47 -11.41 -23.04
N LYS A 196 -8.61 -10.84 -22.63
CA LYS A 196 -9.92 -11.02 -23.27
C LYS A 196 -10.44 -9.77 -23.97
N ILE A 197 -9.81 -8.62 -23.76
CA ILE A 197 -10.26 -7.35 -24.32
C ILE A 197 -9.92 -7.24 -25.82
N GLY A 198 -8.80 -7.81 -26.27
CA GLY A 198 -8.30 -7.71 -27.65
C GLY A 198 -9.33 -8.05 -28.75
N PRO A 199 -10.11 -9.13 -28.65
CA PRO A 199 -11.16 -9.45 -29.62
C PRO A 199 -12.37 -8.49 -29.64
N VAL A 200 -12.52 -7.62 -28.64
CA VAL A 200 -13.70 -6.77 -28.43
C VAL A 200 -13.46 -5.31 -28.82
N ILE A 201 -12.20 -4.87 -28.81
CA ILE A 201 -11.75 -3.57 -29.31
C ILE A 201 -11.04 -3.78 -30.65
N GLY A 202 -11.83 -3.81 -31.73
CA GLY A 202 -11.35 -3.81 -33.11
C GLY A 202 -10.80 -2.45 -33.52
#